data_AF-Q5DEE9-F1
#
_entry.id   AF-Q5DEE9-F1
#
_cell.length_a   1.000
_cell.length_b   1.000
_cell.length_c   1.000
_cell.angle_alpha   90.00
_cell.angle_beta   90.00
_cell.angle_gamma   90.00
#
_symmetry.space_group_name_H-M   'P 1'
#
loop_
_entity.id
_entity.type
_entity.pdbx_description
1 polymer ?
#
loop_
_entity_poly.entity_id
_entity_poly.type
_entity_poly.pdbx_seq_one_letter_code
_entity_poly.pdbx_strand_id
1 'polypeptide(L)'
;MNLFCYGTFETLAVSGCNYPDLRPAQIRKLKQLSIIDEAHNQKHIPYSLLFEKLNITSSRDLEDLIIELFYLEAITGKLDQQKALLEVSSAIGRDIRAEQITELRQKLDSWGVQVESVLAHLANEIKMVNNRRYESELHQKQVLEASLSIKEALRGQMAKSDSHSLRMDVDDMLVHPDLLESRVESTRQSSSNTEGSMGDRDVRSRITVFKNLRHGKSSKQ
;
A
#
# COMPACT_ATOMS: atom_id res chain seq x y z
N MET A 1 -28.03 -30.91 24.44
CA MET A 1 -28.12 -29.83 23.42
C MET A 1 -26.90 -28.91 23.46
N ASN A 2 -26.48 -28.42 24.64
CA ASN A 2 -25.35 -27.51 24.82
C ASN A 2 -24.02 -27.93 24.16
N LEU A 3 -23.73 -29.24 24.06
CA LEU A 3 -22.53 -29.74 23.41
C LEU A 3 -22.46 -29.36 21.92
N PHE A 4 -23.57 -29.46 21.18
CA PHE A 4 -23.58 -29.13 19.74
C PHE A 4 -23.59 -27.62 19.51
N CYS A 5 -24.29 -26.87 20.37
CA CYS A 5 -24.36 -25.42 20.26
C CYS A 5 -23.02 -24.75 20.59
N TYR A 6 -22.35 -25.21 21.64
CA TYR A 6 -21.22 -24.47 22.20
C TYR A 6 -19.98 -25.30 22.53
N GLY A 7 -20.09 -26.62 22.61
CA GLY A 7 -18.96 -27.50 22.95
C GLY A 7 -18.17 -27.95 21.73
N THR A 8 -17.02 -28.56 21.95
CA THR A 8 -16.18 -29.14 20.89
C THR A 8 -16.08 -30.66 21.04
N PHE A 9 -15.44 -31.32 20.08
CA PHE A 9 -15.15 -32.75 20.19
C PHE A 9 -14.29 -33.07 21.44
N GLU A 10 -13.37 -32.18 21.83
CA GLU A 10 -12.62 -32.30 23.09
C GLU A 10 -13.53 -32.25 24.32
N THR A 11 -14.59 -31.42 24.29
CA THR A 11 -15.56 -31.34 25.39
C THR A 11 -16.27 -32.69 25.59
N LEU A 12 -16.57 -33.39 24.49
CA LEU A 12 -17.11 -34.75 24.55
C LEU A 12 -16.10 -35.74 25.13
N ALA A 13 -14.82 -35.64 24.76
CA ALA A 13 -13.78 -36.53 25.30
C ALA A 13 -13.59 -36.35 26.81
N VAL A 14 -13.63 -35.11 27.31
CA VAL A 14 -13.47 -34.80 28.74
C VAL A 14 -14.72 -35.11 29.56
N SER A 15 -15.90 -34.77 29.03
CA SER A 15 -17.18 -34.90 29.75
C SER A 15 -18.03 -36.07 29.25
N GLY A 16 -17.41 -37.09 28.63
CA GLY A 16 -18.12 -38.19 27.96
C GLY A 16 -19.07 -38.97 28.87
N CYS A 17 -18.80 -39.01 30.18
CA CYS A 17 -19.69 -39.64 31.18
C CYS A 17 -21.01 -38.87 31.42
N ASN A 18 -21.06 -37.57 31.08
CA ASN A 18 -22.23 -36.71 31.26
C ASN A 18 -23.14 -36.67 30.02
N TYR A 19 -22.75 -37.33 28.93
CA TYR A 19 -23.49 -37.34 27.67
C TYR A 19 -23.89 -38.75 27.27
N PRO A 20 -25.07 -38.93 26.65
CA PRO A 20 -25.47 -40.21 26.10
C PRO A 20 -24.57 -40.60 24.92
N ASP A 21 -24.46 -41.91 24.67
CA ASP A 21 -23.69 -42.45 23.54
C ASP A 21 -24.14 -41.82 22.21
N LEU A 22 -23.18 -41.24 21.50
CA LEU A 22 -23.45 -40.55 20.24
C LEU A 22 -23.32 -41.52 19.07
N ARG A 23 -24.25 -41.42 18.11
CA ARG A 23 -24.16 -42.16 16.86
C ARG A 23 -22.96 -41.68 16.03
N PRO A 24 -22.36 -42.53 15.18
CA PRO A 24 -21.21 -42.14 14.34
C PRO A 24 -21.46 -40.87 13.51
N ALA A 25 -22.68 -40.70 12.97
CA ALA A 25 -23.06 -39.49 12.23
C ALA A 25 -23.06 -38.21 13.10
N GLN A 26 -23.44 -38.32 14.38
CA GLN A 26 -23.43 -37.20 15.32
C GLN A 26 -22.01 -36.84 15.74
N ILE A 27 -21.14 -37.83 15.91
CA ILE A 27 -19.71 -37.61 16.16
C ILE A 27 -19.07 -36.88 14.97
N ARG A 28 -19.37 -37.32 13.74
CA ARG A 28 -18.91 -36.63 12.53
C ARG A 28 -19.32 -35.16 12.50
N LYS A 29 -20.60 -34.89 12.79
CA LYS A 29 -21.11 -33.52 12.87
C LYS A 29 -20.43 -32.69 13.96
N LEU A 30 -20.13 -33.30 15.11
CA LEU A 30 -19.41 -32.60 16.19
C LEU A 30 -17.97 -32.25 15.79
N LYS A 31 -17.29 -33.16 15.06
CA LYS A 31 -15.97 -32.89 14.48
C LYS A 31 -16.02 -31.73 13.48
N GLN A 32 -16.99 -31.74 12.57
CA GLN A 32 -17.24 -30.65 11.63
C GLN A 32 -17.46 -29.29 12.33
N LEU A 33 -18.32 -29.25 13.37
CA LEU A 33 -18.56 -28.04 14.16
C LEU A 33 -17.32 -27.56 14.90
N SER A 34 -16.45 -28.48 15.34
CA SER A 34 -15.18 -28.13 16.00
C SER A 34 -14.19 -27.49 15.02
N ILE A 35 -14.18 -27.92 13.75
CA ILE A 35 -13.38 -27.26 12.71
C ILE A 35 -13.89 -25.84 12.45
N ILE A 36 -15.22 -25.65 12.38
CA ILE A 36 -15.84 -24.33 12.20
C ILE A 36 -15.49 -23.39 13.37
N ASP A 37 -15.49 -23.90 14.60
CA ASP A 37 -15.10 -23.14 15.79
C ASP A 37 -13.64 -22.68 15.71
N GLU A 38 -12.74 -23.57 15.27
CA GLU A 38 -11.32 -23.26 15.07
C GLU A 38 -11.12 -22.24 13.94
N ALA A 39 -11.92 -22.32 12.88
CA ALA A 39 -11.94 -21.38 11.75
C ALA A 39 -12.37 -19.96 12.13
N HIS A 40 -13.11 -19.80 13.24
CA HIS A 40 -13.43 -18.50 13.79
C HIS A 40 -12.28 -17.92 14.64
N ASN A 41 -11.47 -18.79 15.25
CA ASN A 41 -10.35 -18.38 16.11
C ASN A 41 -9.10 -18.00 15.31
N GLN A 42 -8.77 -18.75 14.25
CA GLN A 42 -7.58 -18.50 13.45
C GLN A 42 -7.82 -18.75 11.95
N LYS A 43 -7.18 -17.92 11.12
CA LYS A 43 -7.30 -17.98 9.65
C LYS A 43 -6.36 -19.01 9.01
N HIS A 44 -5.32 -19.44 9.71
CA HIS A 44 -4.35 -20.42 9.24
C HIS A 44 -4.31 -21.55 10.28
N ILE A 45 -4.99 -22.66 9.98
CA ILE A 45 -5.11 -23.76 10.94
C ILE A 45 -4.15 -24.89 10.54
N PRO A 46 -3.13 -25.22 11.35
CA PRO A 46 -2.25 -26.34 11.07
C PRO A 46 -2.97 -27.68 11.28
N TYR A 47 -2.67 -28.66 10.43
CA TYR A 47 -3.29 -29.99 10.53
C TYR A 47 -2.97 -30.68 11.85
N SER A 48 -1.77 -30.45 12.42
CA SER A 48 -1.38 -30.99 13.73
C SER A 48 -2.38 -30.63 14.83
N LEU A 49 -2.87 -29.38 14.83
CA LEU A 49 -3.87 -28.94 15.79
C LEU A 49 -5.21 -29.65 15.55
N LEU A 50 -5.64 -29.75 14.28
CA LEU A 50 -6.89 -30.45 13.94
C LEU A 50 -6.83 -31.93 14.30
N PHE A 51 -5.70 -32.60 14.09
CA PHE A 51 -5.50 -33.99 14.48
C PHE A 51 -5.66 -34.21 15.98
N GLU A 52 -5.05 -33.34 16.80
CA GLU A 52 -5.18 -33.37 18.26
C GLU A 52 -6.63 -33.12 18.70
N LYS A 53 -7.23 -32.01 18.22
CA LYS A 53 -8.57 -31.58 18.63
C LYS A 53 -9.68 -32.56 18.24
N LEU A 54 -9.53 -33.23 17.09
CA LEU A 54 -10.56 -34.08 16.51
C LEU A 54 -10.29 -35.57 16.74
N ASN A 55 -9.14 -35.92 17.32
CA ASN A 55 -8.61 -37.28 17.43
C ASN A 55 -8.72 -38.02 16.09
N ILE A 56 -8.08 -37.45 15.06
CA ILE A 56 -7.98 -38.03 13.71
C ILE A 56 -6.51 -38.34 13.45
N THR A 57 -6.22 -39.51 12.88
CA THR A 57 -4.86 -39.97 12.59
C THR A 57 -4.51 -39.87 11.10
N SER A 58 -5.51 -39.87 10.22
CA SER A 58 -5.37 -39.88 8.76
C SER A 58 -5.59 -38.48 8.19
N SER A 59 -4.66 -37.99 7.37
CA SER A 59 -4.83 -36.72 6.65
C SER A 59 -5.99 -36.78 5.67
N ARG A 60 -6.22 -37.92 5.02
CA ARG A 60 -7.34 -38.11 4.09
C ARG A 60 -8.69 -37.94 4.79
N ASP A 61 -8.85 -38.53 5.97
CA ASP A 61 -10.09 -38.44 6.74
C ASP A 61 -10.36 -37.00 7.20
N LEU A 62 -9.30 -36.25 7.53
CA LEU A 62 -9.40 -34.83 7.86
C LEU A 62 -9.79 -34.00 6.63
N GLU A 63 -9.10 -34.23 5.51
CA GLU A 63 -9.37 -33.53 4.24
C GLU A 63 -10.80 -33.80 3.77
N ASP A 64 -11.29 -35.04 3.85
CA ASP A 64 -12.67 -35.39 3.50
C ASP A 64 -13.70 -34.62 4.34
N LEU A 65 -13.46 -34.45 5.65
CA LEU A 65 -14.32 -33.63 6.51
C LEU A 65 -14.30 -32.15 6.13
N ILE A 66 -13.13 -31.61 5.78
CA ILE A 66 -12.99 -30.22 5.35
C ILE A 66 -13.67 -30.01 3.99
N ILE A 67 -13.52 -30.97 3.09
CA ILE A 67 -14.17 -30.98 1.77
C ILE A 67 -15.68 -31.03 1.94
N GLU A 68 -16.21 -31.89 2.83
CA GLU A 68 -17.64 -31.89 3.20
C GLU A 68 -18.10 -30.50 3.68
N LEU A 69 -17.30 -29.82 4.52
CA LEU A 69 -17.61 -28.46 4.99
C LEU A 69 -17.59 -27.42 3.88
N PHE A 70 -16.71 -27.56 2.88
CA PHE A 70 -16.70 -26.70 1.70
C PHE A 70 -17.93 -26.93 0.82
N TYR A 71 -18.34 -28.18 0.63
CA TYR A 71 -19.55 -28.52 -0.11
C TYR A 71 -20.83 -28.00 0.57
N LEU A 72 -20.84 -27.93 1.90
CA LEU A 72 -21.93 -27.35 2.67
C LEU A 72 -21.89 -25.82 2.74
N GLU A 73 -20.88 -25.19 2.13
CA GLU A 73 -20.59 -23.75 2.23
C GLU A 73 -20.43 -23.25 3.68
N ALA A 74 -20.13 -24.16 4.60
CA ALA A 74 -19.94 -23.85 6.01
C ALA A 74 -18.60 -23.16 6.25
N ILE A 75 -17.59 -23.50 5.43
CA ILE A 75 -16.28 -22.86 5.42
C ILE A 75 -15.91 -22.58 3.97
N THR A 76 -15.23 -21.46 3.75
CA THR A 76 -14.61 -21.09 2.47
C THR A 76 -13.13 -20.85 2.70
N GLY A 77 -12.29 -21.37 1.80
CA GLY A 77 -10.85 -21.37 2.04
C GLY A 77 -10.08 -22.19 1.02
N LYS A 78 -8.84 -22.54 1.37
CA LYS A 78 -7.95 -23.37 0.58
C LYS A 78 -7.23 -24.38 1.48
N LEU A 79 -6.99 -25.57 0.96
CA LEU A 79 -6.14 -26.57 1.61
C LEU A 79 -4.74 -26.49 1.00
N ASP A 80 -3.74 -26.26 1.84
CA ASP A 80 -2.32 -26.37 1.47
C ASP A 80 -1.79 -27.70 2.04
N GLN A 81 -1.82 -28.74 1.20
CA GLN A 81 -1.37 -30.07 1.58
C GLN A 81 0.15 -30.14 1.79
N GLN A 82 0.94 -29.29 1.11
CA GLN A 82 2.39 -29.28 1.25
C GLN A 82 2.81 -28.73 2.62
N LYS A 83 2.13 -27.67 3.08
CA LYS A 83 2.36 -27.09 4.41
C LYS A 83 1.52 -27.72 5.52
N ALA A 84 0.64 -28.66 5.18
CA ALA A 84 -0.33 -29.25 6.08
C ALA A 84 -1.14 -28.16 6.83
N LEU A 85 -1.74 -27.26 6.06
CA LEU A 85 -2.45 -26.07 6.55
C LEU A 85 -3.82 -25.91 5.88
N LEU A 86 -4.81 -25.51 6.67
CA LEU A 86 -6.10 -25.01 6.19
C LEU A 86 -6.10 -23.48 6.26
N GLU A 87 -6.19 -22.84 5.10
CA GLU A 87 -6.37 -21.39 4.98
C GLU A 87 -7.86 -21.08 4.92
N VAL A 88 -8.37 -20.37 5.92
CA VAL A 88 -9.79 -20.01 6.06
C VAL A 88 -10.00 -18.57 5.59
N SER A 89 -10.86 -18.38 4.61
CA SER A 89 -11.34 -17.05 4.21
C SER A 89 -12.52 -16.62 5.08
N SER A 90 -13.59 -17.42 5.09
CA SER A 90 -14.82 -17.19 5.86
C SER A 90 -15.36 -18.49 6.41
N ALA A 91 -16.03 -18.42 7.54
CA ALA A 91 -16.71 -19.55 8.18
C ALA A 91 -18.07 -19.09 8.71
N ILE A 92 -19.05 -19.99 8.74
CA ILE A 92 -20.35 -19.71 9.31
C ILE A 92 -20.26 -19.56 10.83
N GLY A 93 -21.09 -18.69 11.40
CA GLY A 93 -21.29 -18.62 12.85
C GLY A 93 -22.11 -19.80 13.34
N ARG A 94 -21.72 -20.40 14.46
CA ARG A 94 -22.40 -21.57 15.06
C ARG A 94 -23.58 -21.16 15.95
N ASP A 95 -23.31 -20.81 17.20
CA ASP A 95 -24.29 -20.28 18.14
C ASP A 95 -23.59 -19.30 19.09
N ILE A 96 -24.31 -18.26 19.52
CA ILE A 96 -23.79 -17.21 20.41
C ILE A 96 -24.44 -17.38 21.78
N ARG A 97 -23.65 -17.30 22.85
CA ARG A 97 -24.18 -17.22 24.23
C ARG A 97 -24.54 -15.78 24.58
N ALA A 98 -25.52 -15.58 25.44
CA ALA A 98 -25.91 -14.24 25.91
C ALA A 98 -24.72 -13.46 26.50
N GLU A 99 -23.80 -14.15 27.19
CA GLU A 99 -22.58 -13.59 27.78
C GLU A 99 -21.62 -13.02 26.70
N GLN A 100 -21.55 -13.66 25.53
CA GLN A 100 -20.67 -13.27 24.43
C GLN A 100 -21.17 -12.05 23.65
N ILE A 101 -22.43 -11.64 23.84
CA ILE A 101 -23.00 -10.46 23.18
C ILE A 101 -22.26 -9.19 23.64
N THR A 102 -21.91 -9.11 24.91
CA THR A 102 -21.15 -7.97 25.45
C THR A 102 -19.75 -7.91 24.85
N GLU A 103 -19.07 -9.05 24.73
CA GLU A 103 -17.75 -9.13 24.08
C GLU A 103 -17.82 -8.75 22.60
N LEU A 104 -18.86 -9.21 21.88
CA LEU A 104 -19.07 -8.85 20.48
C LEU A 104 -19.26 -7.33 20.32
N ARG A 105 -20.06 -6.72 21.19
CA ARG A 105 -20.24 -5.26 21.23
C ARG A 105 -18.91 -4.54 21.45
N GLN A 106 -18.12 -4.97 22.44
CA GLN A 106 -16.80 -4.37 22.71
C GLN A 106 -15.85 -4.48 21.52
N LYS A 107 -15.85 -5.63 20.82
CA LYS A 107 -15.04 -5.81 19.60
C LYS A 107 -15.47 -4.86 18.48
N LEU A 108 -16.78 -4.67 18.28
CA LEU A 108 -17.30 -3.72 17.30
C LEU A 108 -16.98 -2.27 17.67
N ASP A 109 -17.13 -1.90 18.93
CA ASP A 109 -16.79 -0.55 19.42
C ASP A 109 -15.29 -0.27 19.25
N SER A 110 -14.43 -1.24 19.59
CA SER A 110 -12.98 -1.13 19.38
C SER A 110 -12.63 -0.97 17.91
N TRP A 111 -13.29 -1.73 17.02
CA TRP A 111 -13.09 -1.60 15.59
C TRP A 111 -13.54 -0.23 15.08
N GLY A 112 -14.65 0.31 15.57
CA GLY A 112 -15.10 1.67 15.27
C GLY A 112 -14.07 2.73 15.65
N VAL A 113 -13.55 2.66 16.88
CA VAL A 113 -12.48 3.57 17.36
C VAL A 113 -11.21 3.44 16.52
N GLN A 114 -10.83 2.24 16.09
CA GLN A 114 -9.67 2.04 15.22
C GLN A 114 -9.88 2.70 13.85
N VAL A 115 -11.07 2.55 13.25
CA VAL A 115 -11.40 3.20 11.98
C VAL A 115 -11.37 4.73 12.11
N GLU A 116 -11.95 5.27 13.18
CA GLU A 116 -11.91 6.71 13.46
C GLU A 116 -10.48 7.23 13.65
N SER A 117 -9.64 6.46 14.36
CA SER A 117 -8.23 6.80 14.55
C SER A 117 -7.47 6.86 13.23
N VAL A 118 -7.67 5.88 12.34
CA VAL A 118 -7.04 5.87 11.00
C VAL A 118 -7.53 7.05 10.15
N LEU A 119 -8.82 7.37 10.20
CA LEU A 119 -9.38 8.53 9.49
C LEU A 119 -8.82 9.85 10.01
N ALA A 120 -8.71 10.02 11.33
CA ALA A 120 -8.13 11.20 11.94
C ALA A 120 -6.64 11.35 11.58
N HIS A 121 -5.90 10.24 11.58
CA HIS A 121 -4.50 10.23 11.15
C HIS A 121 -4.37 10.68 9.69
N LEU A 122 -5.19 10.14 8.79
CA LEU A 122 -5.16 10.52 7.38
C LEU A 122 -5.52 12.00 7.17
N ALA A 123 -6.52 12.51 7.89
CA ALA A 123 -6.91 13.92 7.83
C ALA A 123 -5.76 14.84 8.30
N ASN A 124 -5.05 14.45 9.35
CA ASN A 124 -3.89 15.18 9.85
C ASN A 124 -2.73 15.16 8.84
N GLU A 125 -2.43 14.01 8.24
CA GLU A 125 -1.40 13.90 7.20
C GLU A 125 -1.70 14.79 6.00
N ILE A 126 -2.95 14.82 5.52
CA ILE A 126 -3.38 15.73 4.44
C ILE A 126 -3.15 17.19 4.84
N LYS A 127 -3.53 17.57 6.08
CA LYS A 127 -3.32 18.93 6.59
C LYS A 127 -1.83 19.28 6.66
N MET A 128 -0.99 18.38 7.17
CA MET A 128 0.45 18.62 7.27
C MET A 128 1.10 18.76 5.89
N VAL A 129 0.73 17.92 4.92
CA VAL A 129 1.21 18.02 3.54
C VAL A 129 0.79 19.35 2.91
N ASN A 130 -0.46 19.78 3.10
CA ASN A 130 -0.94 21.06 2.58
C ASN A 130 -0.22 22.25 3.20
N ASN A 131 0.01 22.23 4.52
CA ASN A 131 0.76 23.30 5.20
C ASN A 131 2.20 23.38 4.71
N ARG A 132 2.91 22.25 4.62
CA ARG A 132 4.29 22.22 4.09
C ARG A 132 4.35 22.72 2.65
N ARG A 133 3.37 22.34 1.81
CA ARG A 133 3.28 22.85 0.44
C ARG A 133 3.10 24.36 0.42
N TYR A 134 2.18 24.90 1.23
CA TYR A 134 1.94 26.33 1.33
C TYR A 134 3.20 27.10 1.79
N GLU A 135 3.87 26.62 2.84
CA GLU A 135 5.12 27.20 3.33
C GLU A 135 6.24 27.17 2.28
N SER A 136 6.37 26.07 1.56
CA SER A 136 7.34 25.93 0.46
C SER A 136 7.04 26.91 -0.68
N GLU A 137 5.77 27.08 -1.07
CA GLU A 137 5.37 28.04 -2.10
C GLU A 137 5.64 29.48 -1.67
N LEU A 138 5.42 29.81 -0.39
CA LEU A 138 5.74 31.13 0.17
C LEU A 138 7.25 31.39 0.19
N HIS A 139 8.03 30.42 0.66
CA HIS A 139 9.49 30.51 0.68
C HIS A 139 10.05 30.69 -0.74
N GLN A 140 9.54 29.93 -1.71
CA GLN A 140 9.96 30.07 -3.11
C GLN A 140 9.69 31.48 -3.67
N LYS A 141 8.53 32.08 -3.33
CA LYS A 141 8.22 33.47 -3.72
C LYS A 141 9.18 34.47 -3.10
N GLN A 142 9.48 34.34 -1.79
CA GLN A 142 10.42 35.22 -1.09
C GLN A 142 11.83 35.14 -1.67
N VAL A 143 12.31 33.92 -1.97
CA VAL A 143 13.62 33.71 -2.60
C VAL A 143 13.66 34.34 -3.99
N LEU A 144 12.59 34.20 -4.78
CA LEU A 144 12.48 34.83 -6.10
C LEU A 144 12.53 36.37 -5.98
N GLU A 145 11.75 36.96 -5.09
CA GLU A 145 11.73 38.42 -4.88
C GLU A 145 13.09 38.96 -4.44
N ALA A 146 13.72 38.31 -3.46
CA ALA A 146 15.07 38.66 -3.02
C ALA A 146 16.09 38.57 -4.16
N SER A 147 16.01 37.52 -5.00
CA SER A 147 16.90 37.36 -6.15
C SER A 147 16.71 38.48 -7.21
N LEU A 148 15.47 38.92 -7.43
CA LEU A 148 15.16 40.03 -8.34
C LEU A 148 15.69 41.35 -7.78
N SER A 149 15.46 41.63 -6.50
CA SER A 149 15.97 42.84 -5.84
C SER A 149 17.50 42.92 -5.88
N ILE A 150 18.20 41.82 -5.60
CA ILE A 150 19.67 41.74 -5.72
C ILE A 150 20.11 42.01 -7.16
N LYS A 151 19.44 41.41 -8.15
CA LYS A 151 19.75 41.61 -9.58
C LYS A 151 19.57 43.08 -10.00
N GLU A 152 18.51 43.74 -9.53
CA GLU A 152 18.27 45.15 -9.82
C GLU A 152 19.30 46.07 -9.13
N ALA A 153 19.62 45.81 -7.87
CA ALA A 153 20.67 46.54 -7.14
C ALA A 153 22.03 46.39 -7.82
N LEU A 154 22.37 45.20 -8.30
CA LEU A 154 23.59 44.94 -9.06
C LEU A 154 23.60 45.71 -10.38
N ARG A 155 22.49 45.68 -11.15
CA ARG A 155 22.37 46.45 -12.39
C ARG A 155 22.53 47.96 -12.15
N GLY A 156 21.96 48.48 -11.06
CA GLY A 156 22.10 49.88 -10.67
C GLY A 156 23.55 50.27 -10.30
N GLN A 157 24.31 49.35 -9.70
CA GLN A 157 25.74 49.57 -9.43
C GLN A 157 26.57 49.51 -10.70
N MET A 158 26.30 48.57 -11.61
CA MET A 158 27.00 48.48 -12.90
C MET A 158 26.75 49.73 -13.76
N ALA A 159 25.52 50.24 -13.82
CA ALA A 159 25.21 51.47 -14.54
C ALA A 159 25.93 52.73 -13.97
N LYS A 160 26.15 52.77 -12.65
CA LYS A 160 26.94 53.84 -12.01
C LYS A 160 28.44 53.71 -12.26
N SER A 161 28.94 52.47 -12.35
CA SER A 161 30.33 52.20 -12.71
C SER A 161 30.62 52.56 -14.18
N ASP A 162 29.68 52.27 -15.10
CA ASP A 162 29.78 52.68 -16.51
C ASP A 162 29.81 54.20 -16.67
N SER A 163 29.00 54.96 -15.91
CA SER A 163 29.04 56.43 -15.92
C SER A 163 30.37 57.02 -15.45
N HIS A 164 31.13 56.32 -14.61
CA HIS A 164 32.47 56.74 -14.18
C HIS A 164 33.58 56.24 -15.13
N SER A 165 33.26 55.35 -16.07
CA SER A 165 34.18 54.80 -17.07
C SER A 165 34.12 55.50 -18.44
N LEU A 166 33.19 56.42 -18.66
CA LEU A 166 33.09 57.21 -19.91
C LEU A 166 34.07 58.41 -19.98
N ARG A 167 35.26 58.28 -19.40
CA ARG A 167 36.39 59.23 -19.58
C ARG A 167 37.73 58.50 -19.60
N MET A 168 37.94 57.69 -20.63
CA MET A 168 39.27 57.48 -21.18
C MET A 168 39.09 57.54 -22.70
N ASP A 169 39.37 58.72 -23.29
CA ASP A 169 39.80 58.79 -24.68
C ASP A 169 41.05 57.91 -24.77
N VAL A 170 40.89 56.70 -25.29
CA VAL A 170 42.02 55.90 -25.76
C VAL A 170 42.06 56.13 -27.25
N ASP A 171 43.02 56.94 -27.66
CA ASP A 171 43.28 57.29 -29.05
C ASP A 171 43.20 56.07 -29.97
N ASP A 172 42.53 56.34 -31.08
CA ASP A 172 42.44 55.57 -32.32
C ASP A 172 43.82 55.03 -32.74
N MET A 173 44.01 53.71 -32.66
CA MET A 173 45.09 53.02 -33.38
C MET A 173 44.46 52.09 -34.42
N LEU A 174 44.36 52.67 -35.61
CA LEU A 174 43.98 52.06 -36.87
C LEU A 174 44.62 50.69 -37.13
N VAL A 175 43.75 49.82 -37.63
CA VAL A 175 43.93 48.46 -38.16
C VAL A 175 45.08 48.35 -39.16
N HIS A 176 45.77 47.19 -39.21
CA HIS A 176 46.19 46.64 -40.50
C HIS A 176 45.83 45.15 -40.65
N PRO A 177 45.28 44.74 -41.81
CA PRO A 177 44.66 43.45 -42.02
C PRO A 177 45.61 42.51 -42.76
N ASP A 178 45.82 41.31 -42.26
CA ASP A 178 45.98 40.14 -43.12
C ASP A 178 46.02 38.85 -42.29
N LEU A 179 45.66 37.76 -42.95
CA LEU A 179 45.66 36.35 -42.50
C LEU A 179 44.31 35.82 -41.99
N LEU A 180 43.27 35.99 -42.82
CA LEU A 180 42.31 34.92 -43.05
C LEU A 180 42.75 34.08 -44.26
N GLU A 181 42.72 32.75 -44.06
CA GLU A 181 42.56 31.67 -45.05
C GLU A 181 43.73 31.21 -45.93
N SER A 182 44.31 30.06 -45.58
CA SER A 182 44.25 28.80 -46.37
C SER A 182 45.01 27.70 -45.60
N ARG A 183 44.35 26.69 -45.03
CA ARG A 183 43.75 25.46 -45.61
C ARG A 183 44.80 24.40 -46.00
N VAL A 184 44.52 23.16 -45.58
CA VAL A 184 44.92 21.83 -46.11
C VAL A 184 46.18 21.22 -45.47
N GLU A 185 46.00 20.38 -44.42
CA GLU A 185 46.02 18.88 -44.45
C GLU A 185 47.46 18.32 -44.36
N SER A 186 47.79 17.19 -43.74
CA SER A 186 47.08 16.08 -43.13
C SER A 186 48.13 15.27 -42.35
N THR A 187 47.78 14.68 -41.21
CA THR A 187 48.02 13.25 -40.98
C THR A 187 47.02 12.79 -39.91
N ARG A 188 45.99 12.12 -40.42
CA ARG A 188 45.05 11.28 -39.68
C ARG A 188 45.73 9.99 -39.27
N GLN A 189 45.37 9.50 -38.08
CA GLN A 189 45.03 8.11 -37.70
C GLN A 189 45.33 7.98 -36.20
N SER A 190 44.44 7.56 -35.31
CA SER A 190 43.15 6.87 -35.48
C SER A 190 42.25 7.07 -34.25
N SER A 191 41.06 7.57 -34.52
CA SER A 191 39.76 7.45 -33.82
C SER A 191 39.29 5.97 -33.81
N SER A 192 38.21 5.49 -33.17
CA SER A 192 36.98 5.98 -32.52
C SER A 192 36.35 4.77 -31.78
N ASN A 193 35.45 4.93 -30.81
CA ASN A 193 33.99 4.99 -31.02
C ASN A 193 33.28 5.38 -29.69
N THR A 194 32.63 6.56 -29.56
CA THR A 194 31.22 6.95 -29.91
C THR A 194 30.20 6.52 -28.85
N GLU A 195 29.14 7.23 -28.47
CA GLU A 195 28.63 8.63 -28.57
C GLU A 195 27.19 8.60 -27.98
N GLY A 196 26.60 9.77 -27.69
CA GLY A 196 25.16 9.97 -27.43
C GLY A 196 24.91 10.76 -26.14
N SER A 197 24.89 12.10 -26.12
CA SER A 197 23.92 13.04 -26.73
C SER A 197 22.51 12.99 -26.13
N MET A 198 22.14 14.14 -25.54
CA MET A 198 20.80 14.73 -25.39
C MET A 198 19.69 13.96 -24.66
N GLY A 199 19.06 14.66 -23.71
CA GLY A 199 17.68 14.34 -23.30
C GLY A 199 17.35 14.73 -21.87
N ASP A 200 17.10 16.02 -21.67
CA ASP A 200 16.34 16.57 -20.54
C ASP A 200 15.03 15.77 -20.39
N ARG A 201 14.95 14.87 -19.39
CA ARG A 201 13.75 14.06 -19.13
C ARG A 201 12.93 14.72 -18.02
N ASP A 202 11.98 15.54 -18.47
CA ASP A 202 10.62 15.66 -17.97
C ASP A 202 10.37 15.23 -16.51
N VAL A 203 10.51 16.21 -15.60
CA VAL A 203 9.92 16.15 -14.24
C VAL A 203 8.42 16.48 -14.28
N ARG A 204 7.83 16.78 -15.45
CA ARG A 204 6.40 17.11 -15.61
C ARG A 204 5.45 15.92 -15.82
N SER A 205 5.95 14.70 -15.95
CA SER A 205 5.13 13.53 -16.32
C SER A 205 4.55 12.71 -15.15
N ARG A 206 4.54 13.22 -13.91
CA ARG A 206 3.89 12.52 -12.77
C ARG A 206 2.53 13.09 -12.32
N ILE A 207 1.97 14.08 -13.01
CA ILE A 207 0.66 14.65 -12.68
C ILE A 207 -0.29 14.51 -13.87
N THR A 208 -0.77 13.29 -14.12
CA THR A 208 -2.02 13.04 -14.87
C THR A 208 -2.45 11.58 -14.71
N VAL A 209 -2.97 11.20 -13.54
CA VAL A 209 -3.68 9.92 -13.38
C VAL A 209 -5.15 10.08 -12.96
N PHE A 210 -5.64 11.31 -12.71
CA PHE A 210 -7.06 11.53 -12.37
C PHE A 210 -7.69 12.72 -13.08
N LYS A 211 -7.78 12.67 -14.41
CA LYS A 211 -8.53 13.69 -15.17
C LYS A 211 -9.58 13.17 -16.17
N ASN A 212 -10.00 11.90 -16.06
CA ASN A 212 -11.06 11.33 -16.90
C ASN A 212 -12.25 10.74 -16.12
N LEU A 213 -12.72 11.40 -15.05
CA LEU A 213 -14.07 11.14 -14.51
C LEU A 213 -14.75 12.45 -14.10
N ARG A 214 -15.16 13.23 -15.10
CA ARG A 214 -16.34 14.13 -15.04
C ARG A 214 -16.42 14.89 -16.36
N HIS A 215 -17.25 14.42 -17.28
CA HIS A 215 -17.99 15.23 -18.25
C HIS A 215 -19.20 14.39 -18.71
N GLY A 216 -20.14 14.16 -17.80
CA GLY A 216 -21.50 13.76 -18.15
C GLY A 216 -22.25 15.00 -18.60
N LYS A 217 -22.55 15.07 -19.89
CA LYS A 217 -23.28 16.16 -20.53
C LYS A 217 -24.66 16.32 -19.90
N SER A 218 -24.96 17.55 -19.52
CA SER A 218 -26.33 18.06 -19.45
C SER A 218 -26.85 18.16 -20.89
N SER A 219 -27.92 17.44 -21.20
CA SER A 219 -28.73 17.67 -22.39
C SER A 219 -30.18 17.73 -21.94
N LYS A 220 -30.70 18.96 -21.92
CA LYS A 220 -32.13 19.25 -21.96
C LYS A 220 -32.69 18.77 -23.29
N GLN A 221 -33.79 18.02 -23.24
CA GLN A 221 -34.98 18.24 -24.04
C GLN A 221 -36.18 17.77 -23.22
#